data_AF-J2GP88-F1
#
_entry.id   AF-J2GP88-F1
#
_cell.length_a   1.000
_cell.length_b   1.000
_cell.length_c   1.000
_cell.angle_alpha   90.00
_cell.angle_beta   90.00
_cell.angle_gamma   90.00
#
_symmetry.space_group_name_H-M   'P 1'
#
loop_
_entity.id
_entity.type
_entity.pdbx_description
1 polymer ?
#
loop_
_entity_poly.entity_id
_entity_poly.type
_entity_poly.pdbx_seq_one_letter_code
_entity_poly.pdbx_strand_id
1 'polypeptide(L)'
;MLTFEEKLAIIESFPQLTRNEVSLKRVNFHYEESLHDKKTVVYHLHPNGNGFVFVGFVKSYQKQKDDKGFINIRDFSADELRTVIEASIHSLSQKREEAPKNTAASDQLEQTWVDKQNRTLLLQQEDALWNVYHGMNLEASFESYVEAEQYLIEEGFSLQQ
;
A
#
# COMPACT_ATOMS: atom_id res chain seq x y z
N MET A 1 -10.31 -18.44 19.31
CA MET A 1 -8.91 -18.17 18.94
C MET A 1 -8.25 -19.48 18.56
N LEU A 2 -7.73 -19.58 17.33
CA LEU A 2 -7.00 -20.77 16.88
C LEU A 2 -5.58 -20.82 17.46
N THR A 3 -5.07 -22.02 17.67
CA THR A 3 -3.67 -22.31 18.02
C THR A 3 -2.73 -22.05 16.83
N PHE A 4 -1.42 -22.01 17.10
CA PHE A 4 -0.41 -21.90 16.04
C PHE A 4 -0.52 -23.03 15.02
N GLU A 5 -0.65 -24.28 15.47
CA GLU A 5 -0.74 -25.46 14.58
C GLU A 5 -2.00 -25.44 13.72
N GLU A 6 -3.15 -25.03 14.27
CA GLU A 6 -4.39 -24.90 13.50
C GLU A 6 -4.28 -23.82 12.43
N LYS A 7 -3.69 -22.66 12.76
CA LYS A 7 -3.44 -21.60 11.76
C LYS A 7 -2.44 -22.06 10.71
N LEU A 8 -1.36 -22.72 11.12
CA LEU A 8 -0.34 -23.24 10.22
C LEU A 8 -0.96 -24.23 9.22
N ALA A 9 -1.77 -25.19 9.69
CA ALA A 9 -2.45 -26.15 8.84
C ALA A 9 -3.42 -25.48 7.84
N ILE A 10 -4.13 -24.43 8.26
CA ILE A 10 -4.97 -23.64 7.35
C ILE A 10 -4.12 -22.95 6.28
N ILE A 11 -3.02 -22.30 6.67
CA ILE A 11 -2.16 -21.55 5.74
C ILE A 11 -1.44 -22.51 4.76
N GLU A 12 -0.94 -23.65 5.24
CA GLU A 12 -0.29 -24.67 4.42
C GLU A 12 -1.27 -25.40 3.48
N SER A 13 -2.58 -25.25 3.69
CA SER A 13 -3.59 -25.74 2.74
C SER A 13 -3.69 -24.93 1.44
N PHE A 14 -3.00 -23.79 1.36
CA PHE A 14 -2.88 -22.97 0.14
C PHE A 14 -1.58 -23.35 -0.61
N PRO A 15 -1.63 -24.24 -1.62
CA PRO A 15 -0.43 -24.76 -2.29
C PRO A 15 0.40 -23.70 -3.03
N GLN A 16 -0.20 -22.55 -3.34
CA GLN A 16 0.47 -21.40 -3.97
C GLN A 16 1.36 -20.60 -3.01
N LEU A 17 1.30 -20.86 -1.70
CA LEU A 17 2.09 -20.15 -0.71
C LEU A 17 3.40 -20.88 -0.39
N THR A 18 4.50 -20.14 -0.43
CA THR A 18 5.82 -20.61 -0.03
C THR A 18 6.11 -20.20 1.41
N ARG A 19 6.36 -21.19 2.27
CA ARG A 19 6.76 -20.98 3.67
C ARG A 19 8.21 -20.48 3.75
N ASN A 20 8.41 -19.43 4.54
CA ASN A 20 9.72 -18.86 4.83
C ASN A 20 9.90 -18.77 6.35
N GLU A 21 10.91 -19.48 6.87
CA GLU A 21 11.24 -19.39 8.29
C GLU A 21 12.02 -18.12 8.59
N VAL A 22 11.70 -17.45 9.69
CA VAL A 22 12.39 -16.23 10.13
C VAL A 22 12.80 -16.35 11.59
N SER A 23 13.46 -15.31 12.12
CA SER A 23 13.94 -15.30 13.50
C SER A 23 12.82 -15.55 14.52
N LEU A 24 13.20 -16.08 15.69
CA LEU A 24 12.30 -16.32 16.82
C LEU A 24 11.17 -17.34 16.53
N LYS A 25 11.46 -18.36 15.72
CA LYS A 25 10.51 -19.44 15.35
C LYS A 25 9.23 -18.93 14.70
N ARG A 26 9.30 -17.75 14.08
CA ARG A 26 8.20 -17.22 13.27
C ARG A 26 8.27 -17.76 11.86
N VAL A 27 7.13 -17.76 11.18
CA VAL A 27 7.03 -18.12 9.77
C VAL A 27 6.28 -17.04 8.99
N ASN A 28 6.74 -16.80 7.78
CA ASN A 28 6.06 -16.00 6.77
C ASN A 28 5.59 -16.93 5.65
N PHE A 29 4.55 -16.50 4.92
CA PHE A 29 4.09 -17.17 3.71
C PHE A 29 4.00 -16.18 2.57
N HIS A 30 4.63 -16.51 1.46
CA HIS A 30 4.72 -15.65 0.28
C HIS A 30 3.97 -16.26 -0.89
N TYR A 31 3.28 -15.42 -1.65
CA TYR A 31 2.78 -15.75 -2.97
C TYR A 31 3.81 -15.27 -4.00
N GLU A 32 4.61 -16.21 -4.52
CA GLU A 32 5.76 -15.89 -5.39
C GLU A 32 5.35 -15.40 -6.79
N GLU A 33 4.15 -15.78 -7.24
CA GLU A 33 3.56 -15.36 -8.52
C GLU A 33 2.83 -14.01 -8.43
N SER A 34 3.03 -13.25 -7.36
CA SER A 34 2.45 -11.91 -7.23
C SER A 34 2.78 -11.05 -8.44
N LEU A 35 1.78 -10.32 -8.95
CA LEU A 35 1.94 -9.33 -10.01
C LEU A 35 2.35 -7.95 -9.47
N HIS A 36 2.78 -7.89 -8.22
CA HIS A 36 3.29 -6.71 -7.51
C HIS A 36 4.63 -7.05 -6.87
N ASP A 37 5.43 -6.03 -6.52
CA ASP A 37 6.68 -6.23 -5.76
C ASP A 37 6.42 -6.89 -4.40
N LYS A 38 5.23 -6.68 -3.83
CA LYS A 38 4.79 -7.31 -2.59
C LYS A 38 4.45 -8.78 -2.84
N LYS A 39 5.11 -9.68 -2.10
CA LYS A 39 4.83 -11.13 -2.14
C LYS A 39 4.28 -11.71 -0.84
N THR A 40 4.49 -11.02 0.28
CA THR A 40 4.09 -11.54 1.60
C THR A 40 2.58 -11.55 1.77
N VAL A 41 2.01 -12.73 2.02
CA VAL A 41 0.59 -12.94 2.37
C VAL A 41 0.44 -13.07 3.87
N VAL A 42 1.17 -13.97 4.53
CA VAL A 42 1.19 -14.09 5.99
C VAL A 42 2.55 -13.60 6.50
N TYR A 43 2.52 -12.72 7.50
CA TYR A 43 3.69 -12.12 8.10
C TYR A 43 3.76 -12.41 9.59
N HIS A 44 4.94 -12.84 10.04
CA HIS A 44 5.30 -13.02 11.44
C HIS A 44 4.31 -13.89 12.23
N LEU A 45 3.86 -15.01 11.64
CA LEU A 45 3.08 -15.99 12.40
C LEU A 45 3.96 -16.54 13.53
N HIS A 46 3.61 -16.17 14.75
CA HIS A 46 4.34 -16.46 15.96
C HIS A 46 3.82 -17.75 16.61
N PRO A 47 4.67 -18.53 17.30
CA PRO A 47 4.26 -19.73 18.04
C PRO A 47 3.15 -19.53 19.09
N ASN A 48 2.77 -18.28 19.39
CA ASN A 48 1.65 -17.97 20.30
C ASN A 48 0.31 -17.88 19.55
N GLY A 49 0.29 -18.17 18.25
CA GLY A 49 -0.88 -18.09 17.38
C GLY A 49 -1.14 -16.70 16.80
N ASN A 50 -0.41 -15.65 17.19
CA ASN A 50 -0.59 -14.33 16.57
C ASN A 50 0.17 -14.21 15.25
N GLY A 51 -0.31 -13.38 14.34
CA GLY A 51 0.34 -13.07 13.07
C GLY A 51 -0.40 -11.97 12.35
N PHE A 52 0.00 -11.70 11.11
CA PHE A 52 -0.61 -10.68 10.28
C PHE A 52 -0.86 -11.21 8.87
N VAL A 53 -1.93 -10.75 8.22
CA VAL A 53 -2.20 -11.03 6.80
C VAL A 53 -2.19 -9.74 6.02
N PHE A 54 -1.52 -9.74 4.87
CA PHE A 54 -1.48 -8.57 3.99
C PHE A 54 -2.81 -8.42 3.26
N VAL A 55 -3.44 -7.25 3.38
CA VAL A 55 -4.71 -6.89 2.74
C VAL A 55 -4.64 -5.49 2.12
N GLY A 56 -3.43 -4.99 1.86
CA GLY A 56 -3.19 -3.61 1.41
C GLY A 56 -3.88 -3.24 0.09
N PHE A 57 -4.24 -4.23 -0.73
CA PHE A 57 -4.94 -4.04 -2.00
C PHE A 57 -6.42 -4.49 -1.94
N VAL A 58 -6.92 -4.87 -0.76
CA VAL A 58 -8.29 -5.38 -0.60
C VAL A 58 -9.20 -4.28 -0.03
N LYS A 59 -10.06 -3.71 -0.88
CA LYS A 59 -10.94 -2.58 -0.52
C LYS A 59 -11.84 -2.87 0.71
N SER A 60 -12.32 -4.10 0.88
CA SER A 60 -13.20 -4.48 2.01
C SER A 60 -12.49 -4.42 3.37
N TYR A 61 -11.16 -4.46 3.42
CA TYR A 61 -10.37 -4.41 4.67
C TYR A 61 -9.69 -3.06 4.91
N GLN A 62 -9.99 -2.02 4.12
CA GLN A 62 -9.33 -0.70 4.21
C GLN A 62 -9.37 -0.09 5.62
N LYS A 63 -10.45 -0.33 6.38
CA LYS A 63 -10.64 0.19 7.75
C LYS A 63 -10.00 -0.66 8.85
N GLN A 64 -9.58 -1.88 8.53
CA GLN A 64 -9.06 -2.86 9.49
C GLN A 64 -7.56 -3.09 9.36
N LYS A 65 -6.97 -2.64 8.24
CA LYS A 65 -5.53 -2.73 7.99
C LYS A 65 -4.77 -1.61 8.70
N ASP A 66 -3.53 -1.89 9.07
CA ASP A 66 -2.58 -0.88 9.50
C ASP A 66 -2.01 -0.08 8.30
N ASP A 67 -1.12 0.87 8.61
CA ASP A 67 -0.45 1.73 7.61
C ASP A 67 0.41 0.91 6.62
N LYS A 68 0.84 -0.29 7.01
CA LYS A 68 1.63 -1.21 6.19
C LYS A 68 0.76 -2.16 5.37
N GLY A 69 -0.56 -2.04 5.48
CA GLY A 69 -1.54 -2.85 4.77
C GLY A 69 -1.75 -4.23 5.36
N PHE A 70 -1.50 -4.43 6.66
CA PHE A 70 -1.68 -5.70 7.35
C PHE A 70 -2.83 -5.67 8.33
N ILE A 71 -3.52 -6.80 8.48
CA ILE A 71 -4.50 -7.01 9.53
C ILE A 71 -3.95 -8.03 10.54
N ASN A 72 -4.16 -7.75 11.83
CA ASN A 72 -3.81 -8.66 12.91
C ASN A 72 -4.82 -9.82 12.96
N ILE A 73 -4.34 -11.06 12.88
CA ILE A 73 -5.18 -12.26 12.84
C ILE A 73 -5.26 -13.00 14.18
N ARG A 74 -4.91 -12.36 15.31
CA ARG A 74 -4.90 -12.98 16.65
C ARG A 74 -6.18 -13.77 16.91
N ASP A 75 -7.33 -13.10 16.80
CA ASP A 75 -8.62 -13.62 17.25
C ASP A 75 -9.47 -14.24 16.13
N PHE A 76 -8.91 -14.40 14.92
CA PHE A 76 -9.63 -14.95 13.77
C PHE A 76 -10.07 -16.39 14.00
N SER A 77 -11.28 -16.69 13.55
CA SER A 77 -11.79 -18.04 13.30
C SER A 77 -11.13 -18.66 12.05
N ALA A 78 -11.38 -19.95 11.82
CA ALA A 78 -10.86 -20.66 10.65
C ALA A 78 -11.38 -20.07 9.34
N ASP A 79 -12.68 -19.75 9.29
CA ASP A 79 -13.31 -19.19 8.09
C ASP A 79 -12.82 -17.76 7.81
N GLU A 80 -12.68 -16.93 8.84
CA GLU A 80 -12.11 -15.58 8.69
C GLU A 80 -10.66 -15.64 8.19
N LEU A 81 -9.86 -16.57 8.72
CA LEU A 81 -8.47 -16.76 8.29
C LEU A 81 -8.37 -17.21 6.83
N ARG A 82 -9.21 -18.17 6.41
CA ARG A 82 -9.27 -18.61 5.01
C ARG A 82 -9.68 -17.45 4.10
N THR A 83 -10.77 -16.77 4.44
CA THR A 83 -11.32 -15.66 3.66
C THR A 83 -10.29 -14.55 3.45
N VAL A 84 -9.56 -14.17 4.51
CA VAL A 84 -8.58 -13.08 4.39
C VAL A 84 -7.34 -13.49 3.59
N ILE A 85 -6.91 -14.75 3.67
CA ILE A 85 -5.79 -15.28 2.88
C ILE A 85 -6.17 -15.36 1.40
N GLU A 86 -7.36 -15.85 1.09
CA GLU A 86 -7.89 -15.87 -0.29
C GLU A 86 -7.97 -14.47 -0.88
N ALA A 87 -8.52 -13.51 -0.13
CA ALA A 87 -8.58 -12.12 -0.55
C ALA A 87 -7.19 -11.52 -0.79
N SER A 88 -6.22 -11.85 0.07
CA SER A 88 -4.82 -11.43 -0.09
C SER A 88 -4.23 -11.95 -1.40
N ILE A 89 -4.29 -13.27 -1.63
CA ILE A 89 -3.76 -13.91 -2.84
C ILE A 89 -4.46 -13.38 -4.09
N HIS A 90 -5.79 -13.24 -4.05
CA HIS A 90 -6.56 -12.68 -5.16
C HIS A 90 -6.09 -11.25 -5.48
N SER A 91 -5.89 -10.41 -4.46
CA SER A 91 -5.43 -9.03 -4.67
C SER A 91 -3.99 -8.94 -5.24
N LEU A 92 -3.14 -9.93 -4.93
CA LEU A 92 -1.77 -10.02 -5.43
C LEU A 92 -1.67 -10.66 -6.82
N SER A 93 -2.61 -11.52 -7.20
CA SER A 93 -2.68 -12.17 -8.51
C SER A 93 -3.38 -11.33 -9.58
N GLN A 94 -4.05 -10.24 -9.18
CA GLN A 94 -4.58 -9.27 -10.12
C GLN A 94 -3.51 -8.25 -10.47
N LYS A 95 -3.24 -8.10 -11.77
CA LYS A 95 -2.49 -6.96 -12.26
C LYS A 95 -3.32 -5.76 -11.87
N ARG A 96 -2.72 -4.79 -11.17
CA ARG A 96 -3.36 -3.49 -11.01
C ARG A 96 -3.74 -3.07 -12.44
N GLU A 97 -5.04 -2.94 -12.76
CA GLU A 97 -5.41 -2.06 -13.86
C GLU A 97 -4.64 -0.78 -13.53
N GLU A 98 -3.75 -0.35 -14.42
CA GLU A 98 -3.16 0.97 -14.30
C GLU A 98 -4.35 1.93 -14.32
N ALA A 99 -4.93 2.18 -13.14
CA ALA A 99 -5.66 3.38 -12.89
C ALA A 99 -4.69 4.45 -13.38
N PRO A 100 -5.12 5.34 -14.31
CA PRO A 100 -4.28 6.46 -14.69
C PRO A 100 -3.75 7.02 -13.37
N LYS A 101 -2.41 7.06 -13.23
CA LYS A 101 -1.74 7.52 -12.01
C LYS A 101 -2.52 8.75 -11.53
N ASN A 102 -3.30 8.56 -10.47
CA ASN A 102 -4.09 9.54 -9.71
C ASN A 102 -5.08 8.79 -8.81
N THR A 103 -4.73 8.69 -7.53
CA THR A 103 -5.48 9.26 -6.39
C THR A 103 -5.37 8.44 -5.09
N ALA A 104 -4.72 9.09 -4.12
CA ALA A 104 -5.02 9.12 -2.68
C ALA A 104 -4.67 7.91 -1.79
N ALA A 105 -3.63 8.11 -0.96
CA ALA A 105 -3.72 8.15 0.52
C ALA A 105 -2.55 7.45 1.24
N SER A 106 -1.35 7.99 1.05
CA SER A 106 -0.53 8.45 2.18
C SER A 106 -0.59 9.98 2.16
N ASP A 107 -0.40 10.66 3.28
CA ASP A 107 -0.43 12.13 3.43
C ASP A 107 0.64 12.88 2.57
N GLN A 108 0.59 12.72 1.26
CA GLN A 108 1.29 13.54 0.28
C GLN A 108 0.24 14.44 -0.34
N LEU A 109 0.25 15.71 0.04
CA LEU A 109 -0.55 16.74 -0.61
C LEU A 109 -0.09 16.83 -2.07
N GLU A 110 -0.95 16.40 -2.98
CA GLU A 110 -0.77 16.51 -4.42
C GLU A 110 -1.83 17.48 -4.95
N GLN A 111 -1.37 18.54 -5.63
CA GLN A 111 -2.20 19.62 -6.16
C GLN A 111 -1.88 19.85 -7.64
N THR A 112 -2.92 19.91 -8.47
CA THR A 112 -2.77 20.30 -9.87
C THR A 112 -3.02 21.80 -10.01
N TRP A 113 -2.09 22.49 -10.68
CA TRP A 113 -2.11 23.91 -10.93
C TRP A 113 -2.19 24.14 -12.45
N VAL A 114 -3.05 25.07 -12.88
CA VAL A 114 -3.30 25.36 -14.30
C VAL A 114 -3.11 26.84 -14.62
N ASP A 115 -2.52 27.16 -15.76
CA ASP A 115 -2.37 28.53 -16.24
C ASP A 115 -3.48 28.93 -17.25
N LYS A 116 -3.42 30.18 -17.73
CA LYS A 116 -4.37 30.70 -18.73
C LYS A 116 -4.29 30.02 -20.11
N GLN A 117 -3.23 29.27 -20.37
CA GLN A 117 -2.98 28.55 -21.62
C GLN A 117 -3.30 27.05 -21.48
N ASN A 118 -3.89 26.64 -20.35
CA ASN A 118 -4.24 25.26 -20.02
C ASN A 118 -3.01 24.33 -19.91
N ARG A 119 -1.84 24.89 -19.60
CA ARG A 119 -0.65 24.15 -19.17
C ARG A 119 -0.82 23.76 -17.70
N THR A 120 -0.29 22.61 -17.32
CA THR A 120 -0.44 22.09 -15.96
C THR A 120 0.91 21.85 -15.28
N LEU A 121 0.97 22.21 -14.00
CA LEU A 121 2.04 21.84 -13.10
C LEU A 121 1.45 21.02 -11.94
N LEU A 122 2.24 20.05 -11.46
CA LEU A 122 1.88 19.23 -10.32
C LEU A 122 2.75 19.64 -9.13
N LEU A 123 2.14 20.09 -8.06
CA LEU A 123 2.80 20.30 -6.77
C LEU A 123 2.60 19.04 -5.92
N GLN A 124 3.69 18.40 -5.52
CA GLN A 124 3.67 17.17 -4.74
C GLN A 124 4.66 17.27 -3.58
N GLN A 125 4.22 16.86 -2.39
CA GLN A 125 5.13 16.68 -1.26
C GLN A 125 5.80 15.31 -1.33
N GLU A 126 7.13 15.29 -1.47
CA GLU A 126 7.94 14.07 -1.44
C GLU A 126 9.05 14.22 -0.40
N ASP A 127 9.14 13.23 0.49
CA ASP A 127 9.99 13.28 1.68
C ASP A 127 9.75 14.56 2.53
N ALA A 128 10.73 15.47 2.57
CA ALA A 128 10.66 16.73 3.30
C ALA A 128 10.55 17.96 2.37
N LEU A 129 10.42 17.74 1.05
CA LEU A 129 10.42 18.79 0.05
C LEU A 129 9.07 18.88 -0.67
N TRP A 130 8.82 20.07 -1.21
CA TRP A 130 7.69 20.40 -2.07
C TRP A 130 8.20 20.52 -3.50
N ASN A 131 7.86 19.53 -4.33
CA ASN A 131 8.35 19.42 -5.70
C ASN A 131 7.28 19.87 -6.69
N VAL A 132 7.70 20.66 -7.68
CA VAL A 132 6.86 21.09 -8.81
C VAL A 132 7.31 20.33 -10.05
N TYR A 133 6.36 19.67 -10.70
CA TYR A 133 6.58 18.87 -11.89
C TYR A 133 5.81 19.41 -13.11
N HIS A 134 6.44 19.36 -14.28
CA HIS A 134 5.77 19.48 -15.57
C HIS A 134 5.75 18.11 -16.26
N GLY A 135 4.60 17.45 -16.21
CA GLY A 135 4.49 16.06 -16.64
C GLY A 135 5.34 15.13 -15.77
N MET A 136 6.42 14.58 -16.33
CA MET A 136 7.38 13.72 -15.61
C MET A 136 8.70 14.42 -15.25
N ASN A 137 8.85 15.69 -15.63
CA ASN A 137 10.08 16.45 -15.39
C ASN A 137 9.94 17.28 -14.12
N LEU A 138 10.94 17.19 -13.24
CA LEU A 138 11.06 18.07 -12.07
C LEU A 138 11.47 19.47 -12.55
N GLU A 139 10.66 20.47 -12.24
CA GLU A 139 10.92 21.88 -12.55
C GLU A 139 11.64 22.56 -11.38
N ALA A 140 11.12 22.39 -10.15
CA ALA A 140 11.66 23.03 -8.95
C ALA A 140 11.35 22.23 -7.67
N SER A 141 12.15 22.45 -6.63
CA SER A 141 11.99 21.84 -5.29
C SER A 141 12.13 22.92 -4.22
N PHE A 142 11.27 22.88 -3.21
CA PHE A 142 11.19 23.86 -2.13
C PHE A 142 11.16 23.20 -0.75
N GLU A 143 11.62 23.90 0.28
CA GLU A 143 11.60 23.38 1.66
C GLU A 143 10.23 23.57 2.32
N SER A 144 9.38 24.45 1.78
CA SER A 144 8.06 24.74 2.33
C SER A 144 6.96 24.84 1.27
N TYR A 145 5.72 24.51 1.68
CA TYR A 145 4.54 24.64 0.82
C TYR A 145 4.34 26.07 0.33
N VAL A 146 4.54 27.05 1.22
CA VAL A 146 4.32 28.47 0.93
C VAL A 146 5.25 28.96 -0.18
N GLU A 147 6.51 28.53 -0.19
CA GLU A 147 7.46 28.88 -1.25
C GLU A 147 7.06 28.25 -2.59
N ALA A 148 6.64 26.98 -2.57
CA ALA A 148 6.19 26.29 -3.78
C ALA A 148 4.89 26.90 -4.36
N GLU A 149 3.93 27.24 -3.49
CA GLU A 149 2.70 27.93 -3.85
C GLU A 149 2.98 29.32 -4.44
N GLN A 150 3.88 30.08 -3.80
CA GLN A 150 4.27 31.41 -4.29
C GLN A 150 4.92 31.34 -5.67
N TYR A 151 5.81 30.36 -5.91
CA TYR A 151 6.41 30.12 -7.22
C TYR A 151 5.33 29.85 -8.30
N LEU A 152 4.34 29.01 -7.99
CA LEU A 152 3.25 28.69 -8.93
C LEU A 152 2.40 29.92 -9.27
N ILE A 153 2.12 30.76 -8.28
CA ILE A 153 1.39 32.03 -8.47
C ILE A 153 2.20 33.00 -9.32
N GLU A 154 3.51 33.13 -9.08
CA GLU A 154 4.42 34.00 -9.85
C GLU A 154 4.55 33.56 -11.31
N GLU A 155 4.58 32.26 -11.58
CA GLU A 155 4.56 31.68 -12.92
C GLU A 155 3.17 31.78 -13.61
N GLY A 156 2.17 32.32 -12.91
CA GLY A 156 0.84 32.58 -13.45
C GLY A 156 -0.09 31.36 -13.47
N PHE A 157 0.20 30.35 -12.66
CA PHE A 157 -0.67 29.21 -12.45
C PHE A 157 -1.66 29.48 -11.31
N SER A 158 -2.75 28.72 -11.28
CA SER A 158 -3.75 28.77 -10.22
C SER A 158 -4.24 27.38 -9.88
N LEU A 159 -4.55 27.14 -8.60
CA LEU A 159 -5.00 25.84 -8.12
C LEU A 159 -6.28 25.40 -8.84
N GLN A 160 -6.24 24.23 -9.45
CA GLN A 160 -7.42 23.61 -10.06
C GLN A 160 -8.25 22.95 -8.95
N GLN A 161 -9.41 23.51 -8.65
CA GLN A 161 -10.39 22.93 -7.72
C GLN A 161 -11.18 21.79 -8.35
#